data_AF-A0A3D1UWN9-F1
#
_entry.id   AF-A0A3D1UWN9-F1
#
_cell.length_a   1.000
_cell.length_b   1.000
_cell.length_c   1.000
_cell.angle_alpha   90.00
_cell.angle_beta   90.00
_cell.angle_gamma   90.00
#
_symmetry.space_group_name_H-M   'P 1'
#
loop_
_entity.id
_entity.type
_entity.pdbx_description
1 polymer ?
#
loop_
_entity_poly.entity_id
_entity_poly.type
_entity_poly.pdbx_seq_one_letter_code
_entity_poly.pdbx_strand_id
1 'polypeptide(L)'
;MRKVLTICSMFSFAALLSAQVARPPMDPMMNPDYNPNNPNKKKEVKRVVFKDKVSSSAYPLSNKRVKQINEVVKGFLDRNEKLNDEAVVDTIYEQVGKFVALTPEKPADIRKFEDFQKEIAPVVNKKFPLDPKQIREEAEKEAEKKFTMYKPQEQVKVFYQRGRSVYSTKGTFYGFGGGSIQVNERHIAMFDLLPESRIKFDKAYNQKAKEEFINKKVMDYTNKKYAFSNDLFRKAQAQQRTSNEKLGYIYADRKWNTAKKLTDDAIAEAKVEAERRAEEARLKAEEERKKKAMENPGGYMPNEPQNPNANMGDGYAPNPVY
;
A
#
# COMPACT_ATOMS: atom_id res chain seq x y z
N MET A 1 13.88 -35.94 25.70
CA MET A 1 13.63 -34.47 25.72
C MET A 1 14.61 -33.77 24.80
N ARG A 2 14.20 -33.40 23.58
CA ARG A 2 14.93 -32.48 22.71
C ARG A 2 13.90 -31.61 21.97
N LYS A 3 13.71 -30.39 22.48
CA LYS A 3 13.07 -29.30 21.73
C LYS A 3 14.19 -28.63 20.94
N VAL A 4 14.16 -28.72 19.62
CA VAL A 4 15.00 -27.89 18.74
C VAL A 4 14.12 -27.28 17.68
N LEU A 5 14.27 -25.97 17.58
CA LEU A 5 13.66 -25.01 16.69
C LEU A 5 13.43 -25.51 15.25
N THR A 6 12.27 -25.19 14.70
CA THR A 6 12.07 -25.07 13.25
C THR A 6 11.11 -23.92 12.97
N ILE A 7 11.57 -22.70 13.25
CA ILE A 7 11.01 -21.45 12.76
C ILE A 7 12.10 -20.89 11.85
N CYS A 8 11.98 -21.12 10.53
CA CYS A 8 12.64 -20.36 9.45
C CYS A 8 12.40 -21.06 8.11
N SER A 9 11.38 -20.62 7.34
CA SER A 9 11.46 -20.49 5.87
C SER A 9 10.14 -19.96 5.28
N MET A 10 9.60 -18.84 5.77
CA MET A 10 8.52 -18.10 5.09
C MET A 10 8.90 -16.67 4.70
N PHE A 11 10.19 -16.34 4.75
CA PHE A 11 10.71 -15.04 4.35
C PHE A 11 11.73 -15.22 3.24
N SER A 12 11.23 -15.19 2.00
CA SER A 12 11.93 -14.75 0.79
C SER A 12 11.05 -15.19 -0.36
N PHE A 13 10.48 -14.23 -1.09
CA PHE A 13 10.01 -14.30 -2.50
C PHE A 13 8.93 -13.24 -2.81
N ALA A 14 8.43 -12.50 -1.82
CA ALA A 14 7.57 -11.33 -2.06
C ALA A 14 8.34 -10.02 -2.38
N ALA A 15 9.68 -10.06 -2.45
CA ALA A 15 10.53 -8.88 -2.63
C ALA A 15 11.06 -8.67 -4.07
N LEU A 16 10.53 -9.38 -5.07
CA LEU A 16 11.12 -9.40 -6.43
C LEU A 16 10.18 -8.91 -7.56
N LEU A 17 9.13 -8.15 -7.23
CA LEU A 17 8.21 -7.56 -8.21
C LEU A 17 7.94 -6.05 -8.04
N SER A 18 8.74 -5.35 -7.22
CA SER A 18 8.67 -3.88 -7.06
C SER A 18 9.96 -3.18 -7.50
N ALA A 19 10.51 -3.59 -8.64
CA ALA A 19 11.60 -2.91 -9.33
C ALA A 19 11.15 -2.51 -10.74
N GLN A 20 10.11 -1.68 -10.83
CA GLN A 20 9.91 -0.82 -11.98
C GLN A 20 10.37 0.58 -11.58
N VAL A 21 11.40 1.02 -12.30
CA VAL A 21 12.19 2.23 -12.11
C VAL A 21 11.30 3.47 -12.14
N ALA A 22 10.93 3.98 -10.97
CA ALA A 22 10.58 5.38 -10.81
C ALA A 22 11.90 6.16 -10.71
N ARG A 23 12.14 7.08 -11.65
CA ARG A 23 13.29 7.99 -11.58
C ARG A 23 13.27 8.70 -10.23
N PRO A 24 14.41 8.86 -9.55
CA PRO A 24 14.47 9.60 -8.29
C PRO A 24 14.02 11.05 -8.54
N PRO A 25 13.36 11.70 -7.56
CA PRO A 25 13.11 13.13 -7.64
C PRO A 25 14.47 13.84 -7.70
N MET A 26 14.74 14.55 -8.80
CA MET A 26 15.99 15.31 -8.93
C MET A 26 16.05 16.40 -7.85
N ASP A 27 17.22 16.53 -7.25
CA ASP A 27 17.55 17.57 -6.28
C ASP A 27 17.41 18.95 -6.96
N PRO A 28 16.72 19.95 -6.37
CA PRO A 28 16.52 21.27 -6.97
C PRO A 28 17.80 22.02 -7.33
N MET A 29 18.95 21.57 -6.82
CA MET A 29 20.28 22.11 -7.14
C MET A 29 20.81 21.73 -8.52
N MET A 30 20.12 20.85 -9.26
CA MET A 30 20.49 20.41 -10.61
C MET A 30 19.68 21.10 -11.72
N ASN A 31 18.91 22.14 -11.39
CA ASN A 31 18.21 22.97 -12.38
C ASN A 31 19.11 24.16 -12.80
N PRO A 32 19.50 24.29 -14.08
CA PRO A 32 20.37 25.38 -14.55
C PRO A 32 19.78 26.79 -14.36
N ASP A 33 18.49 26.92 -14.03
CA ASP A 33 17.82 28.19 -13.72
C ASP A 33 17.71 28.48 -12.20
N TYR A 34 18.33 27.68 -11.33
CA TYR A 34 18.26 27.88 -9.87
C TYR A 34 19.22 28.98 -9.41
N ASN A 35 18.73 30.21 -9.27
CA ASN A 35 19.44 31.29 -8.58
C ASN A 35 19.05 31.33 -7.08
N PRO A 36 19.97 31.01 -6.14
CA PRO A 36 19.69 31.06 -4.69
C PRO A 36 19.57 32.50 -4.14
N ASN A 37 20.02 33.51 -4.87
CA ASN A 37 20.05 34.91 -4.44
C ASN A 37 18.96 35.78 -5.09
N ASN A 38 17.89 35.19 -5.64
CA ASN A 38 16.77 35.96 -6.16
C ASN A 38 15.95 36.58 -5.00
N PRO A 39 15.94 37.92 -4.83
CA PRO A 39 15.20 38.59 -3.74
C PRO A 39 13.67 38.49 -3.88
N ASN A 40 13.16 37.98 -5.02
CA ASN A 40 11.74 37.78 -5.30
C ASN A 40 11.25 36.33 -5.16
N LYS A 41 12.02 35.43 -4.51
CA LYS A 41 11.53 34.09 -4.17
C LYS A 41 10.41 34.22 -3.12
N LYS A 42 9.17 34.34 -3.58
CA LYS A 42 8.00 34.09 -2.72
C LYS A 42 8.20 32.72 -2.10
N LYS A 43 8.35 32.66 -0.76
CA LYS A 43 8.29 31.39 -0.02
C LYS A 43 7.03 30.67 -0.52
N GLU A 44 7.19 29.55 -1.22
CA GLU A 44 6.06 28.67 -1.50
C GLU A 44 5.59 28.12 -0.15
N VAL A 45 4.57 28.78 0.41
CA VAL A 45 3.91 28.34 1.61
C VAL A 45 3.15 27.06 1.22
N LYS A 46 3.65 25.91 1.68
CA LYS A 46 2.96 24.63 1.47
C LYS A 46 1.57 24.72 2.13
N ARG A 47 0.53 24.75 1.30
CA ARG A 47 -0.88 24.72 1.74
C ARG A 47 -1.11 23.51 2.66
N VAL A 48 -1.74 23.71 3.82
CA VAL A 48 -2.21 22.58 4.64
C VAL A 48 -3.37 21.95 3.89
N VAL A 49 -3.13 20.77 3.33
CA VAL A 49 -4.18 19.98 2.70
C VAL A 49 -4.70 19.03 3.75
N PHE A 50 -5.97 19.18 4.14
CA PHE A 50 -6.67 18.17 4.94
C PHE A 50 -6.48 16.82 4.25
N LYS A 51 -5.72 15.92 4.88
CA LYS A 51 -5.41 14.66 4.25
C LYS A 51 -6.63 13.76 4.43
N ASP A 52 -7.36 13.52 3.34
CA ASP A 52 -8.34 12.46 3.26
C ASP A 52 -7.63 11.11 3.31
N LYS A 53 -7.14 10.71 4.48
CA LYS A 53 -6.57 9.39 4.69
C LYS A 53 -7.71 8.44 5.00
N VAL A 54 -8.27 7.83 3.96
CA VAL A 54 -8.07 6.41 3.57
C VAL A 54 -8.63 6.22 2.15
N SER A 55 -7.85 5.61 1.26
CA SER A 55 -8.20 5.40 -0.16
C SER A 55 -8.21 3.93 -0.57
N SER A 56 -8.50 3.04 0.37
CA SER A 56 -8.78 1.63 0.07
C SER A 56 -10.30 1.42 0.02
N SER A 57 -10.79 0.82 -1.07
CA SER A 57 -12.19 0.39 -1.21
C SER A 57 -12.64 -0.59 -0.13
N ALA A 58 -11.70 -1.15 0.65
CA ALA A 58 -11.98 -2.07 1.72
C ALA A 58 -12.43 -1.42 3.04
N TYR A 59 -12.45 -0.08 3.15
CA TYR A 59 -12.88 0.67 4.34
C TYR A 59 -13.93 1.75 4.01
N PRO A 60 -15.08 1.37 3.41
CA PRO A 60 -16.04 2.34 2.87
C PRO A 60 -16.64 3.26 3.93
N LEU A 61 -16.94 2.75 5.14
CA LEU A 61 -17.50 3.56 6.21
C LEU A 61 -16.46 4.48 6.84
N SER A 62 -15.22 4.00 7.01
CA SER A 62 -14.12 4.82 7.51
C SER A 62 -13.84 5.99 6.56
N ASN A 63 -13.73 5.71 5.25
CA ASN A 63 -13.50 6.75 4.24
C ASN A 63 -14.58 7.83 4.26
N LYS A 64 -15.86 7.40 4.33
CA LYS A 64 -17.00 8.32 4.41
C LYS A 64 -16.90 9.20 5.66
N ARG A 65 -16.63 8.60 6.83
CA ARG A 65 -16.57 9.32 8.11
C ARG A 65 -15.40 10.28 8.20
N VAL A 66 -14.20 9.91 7.73
CA VAL A 66 -13.04 10.83 7.65
C VAL A 66 -13.42 12.07 6.85
N LYS A 67 -14.00 11.86 5.67
CA LYS A 67 -14.44 12.96 4.81
C LYS A 67 -15.47 13.86 5.50
N GLN A 68 -16.49 13.27 6.13
CA GLN A 68 -17.52 14.03 6.85
C GLN A 68 -16.94 14.85 8.02
N ILE A 69 -16.00 14.28 8.80
CA ILE A 69 -15.32 15.00 9.88
C ILE A 69 -14.54 16.20 9.32
N ASN A 70 -13.75 15.98 8.27
CA ASN A 70 -12.98 17.04 7.62
C ASN A 70 -13.88 18.14 7.04
N GLU A 71 -15.02 17.78 6.42
CA GLU A 71 -15.99 18.72 5.88
C GLU A 71 -16.64 19.58 6.97
N VAL A 72 -16.99 18.98 8.12
CA VAL A 72 -17.52 19.72 9.28
C VAL A 72 -16.49 20.74 9.73
N VAL A 73 -15.27 20.33 10.08
CA VAL A 73 -14.23 21.23 10.60
C VAL A 73 -13.87 22.32 9.59
N LYS A 74 -13.74 21.96 8.31
CA LYS A 74 -13.49 22.92 7.24
C LYS A 74 -14.60 23.94 7.09
N GLY A 75 -15.87 23.55 7.26
CA GLY A 75 -17.00 24.48 7.24
C GLY A 75 -16.90 25.59 8.29
N PHE A 76 -16.42 25.26 9.50
CA PHE A 76 -16.16 26.26 10.55
C PHE A 76 -14.95 27.15 10.23
N LEU A 77 -13.88 26.56 9.68
CA LEU A 77 -12.70 27.30 9.22
C LEU A 77 -13.06 28.30 8.10
N ASP A 78 -13.85 27.90 7.12
CA ASP A 78 -14.23 28.75 5.99
C ASP A 78 -15.21 29.87 6.38
N ARG A 79 -15.96 29.70 7.48
CA ARG A 79 -16.76 30.78 8.11
C ARG A 79 -15.94 31.73 8.99
N ASN A 80 -14.61 31.54 9.08
CA ASN A 80 -13.71 32.29 9.96
C ASN A 80 -14.10 32.24 11.45
N GLU A 81 -14.72 31.14 11.89
CA GLU A 81 -15.04 30.94 13.30
C GLU A 81 -13.77 30.66 14.12
N LYS A 82 -13.73 31.10 15.38
CA LYS A 82 -12.56 30.93 16.25
C LYS A 82 -12.51 29.48 16.74
N LEU A 83 -11.71 28.64 16.10
CA LEU A 83 -11.49 27.24 16.50
C LEU A 83 -10.80 27.07 17.86
N ASN A 84 -10.39 28.16 18.52
CA ASN A 84 -9.88 28.18 19.89
C ASN A 84 -10.98 28.35 20.94
N ASP A 85 -12.21 28.67 20.53
CA ASP A 85 -13.36 28.82 21.41
C ASP A 85 -13.94 27.45 21.75
N GLU A 86 -14.17 27.20 23.04
CA GLU A 86 -14.72 25.94 23.56
C GLU A 86 -16.13 25.70 23.02
N ALA A 87 -16.96 26.74 22.88
CA ALA A 87 -18.32 26.61 22.35
C ALA A 87 -18.35 26.18 20.87
N VAL A 88 -17.38 26.65 20.08
CA VAL A 88 -17.23 26.26 18.67
C VAL A 88 -16.77 24.81 18.57
N VAL A 89 -15.83 24.40 19.43
CA VAL A 89 -15.34 23.01 19.49
C VAL A 89 -16.45 22.05 19.93
N ASP A 90 -17.26 22.42 20.92
CA ASP A 90 -18.42 21.64 21.36
C ASP A 90 -19.45 21.46 20.24
N THR A 91 -19.72 22.54 19.50
CA THR A 91 -20.62 22.49 18.32
C THR A 91 -20.07 21.54 17.25
N ILE A 92 -18.75 21.53 17.02
CA ILE A 92 -18.10 20.59 16.10
C ILE A 92 -18.30 19.15 16.59
N TYR A 93 -18.08 18.87 17.88
CA TYR A 93 -18.30 17.53 18.44
C TYR A 93 -19.75 17.09 18.36
N GLU A 94 -20.72 17.98 18.59
CA GLU A 94 -22.14 17.69 18.41
C GLU A 94 -22.46 17.34 16.96
N GLN A 95 -21.91 18.08 16.00
CA GLN A 95 -22.11 17.81 14.58
C GLN A 95 -21.49 16.47 14.16
N VAL A 96 -20.31 16.13 14.68
CA VAL A 96 -19.67 14.82 14.47
C VAL A 96 -20.47 13.69 15.12
N GLY A 97 -20.96 13.93 16.34
CA GLY A 97 -21.78 13.00 17.12
C GLY A 97 -23.07 12.56 16.43
N LYS A 98 -23.62 13.39 15.53
CA LYS A 98 -24.84 13.08 14.74
C LYS A 98 -24.66 11.91 13.75
N PHE A 99 -23.44 11.63 13.30
CA PHE A 99 -23.18 10.57 12.31
C PHE A 99 -22.21 9.48 12.76
N VAL A 100 -21.47 9.70 13.84
CA VAL A 100 -20.60 8.68 14.45
C VAL A 100 -20.44 8.92 15.95
N ALA A 101 -20.49 7.86 16.74
CA ALA A 101 -20.18 7.95 18.17
C ALA A 101 -18.74 8.44 18.37
N LEU A 102 -18.57 9.51 19.16
CA LEU A 102 -17.26 10.12 19.44
C LEU A 102 -16.29 9.11 20.06
N THR A 103 -16.79 8.28 20.96
CA THR A 103 -16.07 7.18 21.61
C THR A 103 -16.96 5.94 21.66
N PRO A 104 -16.61 4.86 20.94
CA PRO A 104 -17.31 3.57 21.03
C PRO A 104 -17.23 2.95 22.43
N GLU A 105 -18.32 2.30 22.88
CA GLU A 105 -18.38 1.61 24.18
C GLU A 105 -17.51 0.34 24.25
N LYS A 106 -17.43 -0.39 23.13
CA LYS A 106 -16.68 -1.64 23.03
C LYS A 106 -15.32 -1.38 22.41
N PRO A 107 -14.25 -2.03 22.90
CA PRO A 107 -12.92 -1.89 22.32
C PRO A 107 -12.88 -2.41 20.87
N ALA A 108 -12.02 -1.81 20.05
CA ALA A 108 -11.76 -2.27 18.70
C ALA A 108 -11.12 -3.66 18.72
N ASP A 109 -11.53 -4.52 17.78
CA ASP A 109 -10.84 -5.78 17.54
C ASP A 109 -9.49 -5.51 16.85
N ILE A 110 -8.41 -5.78 17.57
CA ILE A 110 -7.02 -5.60 17.13
C ILE A 110 -6.26 -6.93 16.99
N ARG A 111 -6.99 -8.06 16.90
CA ARG A 111 -6.39 -9.39 16.68
C ARG A 111 -5.38 -9.35 15.53
N LYS A 112 -4.22 -9.96 15.77
CA LYS A 112 -3.08 -9.97 14.86
C LYS A 112 -3.15 -11.18 13.93
N PHE A 113 -2.23 -11.22 12.97
CA PHE A 113 -2.08 -12.36 12.06
C PHE A 113 -2.04 -13.71 12.77
N GLU A 114 -1.31 -13.79 13.90
CA GLU A 114 -1.14 -15.01 14.69
C GLU A 114 -2.45 -15.55 15.26
N ASP A 115 -3.35 -14.66 15.67
CA ASP A 115 -4.64 -15.05 16.24
C ASP A 115 -5.53 -15.67 15.18
N PHE A 116 -5.62 -15.03 14.01
CA PHE A 116 -6.32 -15.58 12.86
C PHE A 116 -5.70 -16.90 12.39
N GLN A 117 -4.38 -17.03 12.43
CA GLN A 117 -3.71 -18.28 12.05
C GLN A 117 -4.10 -19.43 12.99
N LYS A 118 -4.21 -19.19 14.29
CA LYS A 118 -4.66 -20.20 15.27
C LYS A 118 -6.11 -20.63 15.02
N GLU A 119 -6.98 -19.70 14.65
CA GLU A 119 -8.39 -19.97 14.32
C GLU A 119 -8.54 -20.75 12.99
N ILE A 120 -7.72 -20.42 11.99
CA ILE A 120 -7.82 -20.96 10.62
C ILE A 120 -7.10 -22.30 10.47
N ALA A 121 -5.99 -22.52 11.19
CA ALA A 121 -5.19 -23.73 11.13
C ALA A 121 -6.00 -25.05 11.24
N PRO A 122 -6.94 -25.23 12.20
CA PRO A 122 -7.72 -26.46 12.27
C PRO A 122 -8.60 -26.68 11.04
N VAL A 123 -9.17 -25.61 10.46
CA VAL A 123 -10.00 -25.69 9.25
C VAL A 123 -9.16 -26.06 8.03
N VAL A 124 -7.98 -25.46 7.90
CA VAL A 124 -7.03 -25.78 6.82
C VAL A 124 -6.51 -27.20 6.93
N ASN A 125 -6.13 -27.64 8.13
CA ASN A 125 -5.62 -29.00 8.36
C ASN A 125 -6.70 -30.06 8.15
N LYS A 126 -7.97 -29.75 8.42
CA LYS A 126 -9.08 -30.66 8.12
C LYS A 126 -9.25 -30.88 6.61
N LYS A 127 -9.07 -29.82 5.79
CA LYS A 127 -9.22 -29.89 4.33
C LYS A 127 -7.96 -30.41 3.62
N PHE A 128 -6.79 -30.10 4.18
CA PHE A 128 -5.48 -30.47 3.67
C PHE A 128 -4.66 -31.19 4.76
N PRO A 129 -5.05 -32.44 5.08
CA PRO A 129 -4.47 -33.18 6.21
C PRO A 129 -3.07 -33.70 5.91
N LEU A 130 -2.74 -33.91 4.64
CA LEU A 130 -1.47 -34.49 4.22
C LEU A 130 -0.34 -33.47 4.34
N ASP A 131 0.78 -33.94 4.88
CA ASP A 131 2.05 -33.22 4.95
C ASP A 131 2.80 -33.29 3.60
N PRO A 132 3.70 -32.35 3.26
CA PRO A 132 4.44 -32.40 1.99
C PRO A 132 5.20 -33.71 1.77
N LYS A 133 5.67 -34.37 2.83
CA LYS A 133 6.32 -35.68 2.75
C LYS A 133 5.34 -36.77 2.29
N GLN A 134 4.14 -36.80 2.86
CA GLN A 134 3.12 -37.79 2.50
C GLN A 134 2.63 -37.59 1.06
N ILE A 135 2.42 -36.34 0.65
CA ILE A 135 2.08 -36.02 -0.75
C ILE A 135 3.18 -36.46 -1.71
N ARG A 136 4.45 -36.29 -1.30
CA ARG A 136 5.59 -36.73 -2.10
C ARG A 136 5.61 -38.25 -2.24
N GLU A 137 5.41 -39.00 -1.16
CA GLU A 137 5.34 -40.48 -1.20
C GLU A 137 4.17 -40.98 -2.07
N GLU A 138 3.00 -40.36 -1.97
CA GLU A 138 1.85 -40.67 -2.85
C GLU A 138 2.16 -40.35 -4.32
N ALA A 139 2.78 -39.21 -4.58
CA ALA A 139 3.19 -38.80 -5.91
C ALA A 139 4.29 -39.72 -6.47
N GLU A 140 5.22 -40.20 -5.63
CA GLU A 140 6.25 -41.17 -6.01
C GLU A 140 5.63 -42.50 -6.44
N LYS A 141 4.65 -43.03 -5.69
CA LYS A 141 3.90 -44.24 -6.05
C LYS A 141 3.11 -44.08 -7.35
N GLU A 142 2.46 -42.93 -7.56
CA GLU A 142 1.76 -42.62 -8.81
C GLU A 142 2.74 -42.49 -9.98
N ALA A 143 3.88 -41.85 -9.74
CA ALA A 143 4.93 -41.65 -10.73
C ALA A 143 5.57 -42.98 -11.14
N GLU A 144 5.82 -43.91 -10.22
CA GLU A 144 6.36 -45.25 -10.54
C GLU A 144 5.48 -46.03 -11.51
N LYS A 145 4.16 -45.95 -11.34
CA LYS A 145 3.19 -46.58 -12.25
C LYS A 145 3.14 -45.87 -13.61
N LYS A 146 3.23 -44.54 -13.62
CA LYS A 146 3.08 -43.72 -14.83
C LYS A 146 4.33 -43.73 -15.71
N PHE A 147 5.51 -43.69 -15.08
CA PHE A 147 6.81 -43.58 -15.72
C PHE A 147 7.52 -44.94 -15.84
N THR A 148 6.79 -46.05 -15.88
CA THR A 148 7.38 -47.36 -16.19
C THR A 148 7.96 -47.37 -17.61
N MET A 149 9.22 -47.79 -17.74
CA MET A 149 9.93 -47.97 -19.01
C MET A 149 9.60 -49.32 -19.64
N TYR A 150 9.66 -49.40 -20.97
CA TYR A 150 9.48 -50.67 -21.69
C TYR A 150 10.72 -51.56 -21.57
N LYS A 151 10.48 -52.87 -21.48
CA LYS A 151 11.52 -53.90 -21.46
C LYS A 151 11.72 -54.48 -22.86
N PRO A 152 12.92 -54.98 -23.19
CA PRO A 152 13.12 -55.75 -24.41
C PRO A 152 12.09 -56.89 -24.52
N GLN A 153 11.70 -57.20 -25.74
CA GLN A 153 10.68 -58.14 -26.18
C GLN A 153 9.21 -57.71 -25.94
N GLU A 154 8.97 -56.50 -25.45
CA GLU A 154 7.60 -55.97 -25.33
C GLU A 154 7.08 -55.39 -26.66
N GLN A 155 5.78 -55.55 -26.91
CA GLN A 155 5.07 -54.90 -28.01
C GLN A 155 4.87 -53.41 -27.68
N VAL A 156 5.48 -52.53 -28.46
CA VAL A 156 5.48 -51.08 -28.24
C VAL A 156 4.85 -50.34 -29.42
N LYS A 157 4.25 -49.18 -29.13
CA LYS A 157 3.88 -48.18 -30.14
C LYS A 157 4.71 -46.93 -29.87
N VAL A 158 5.52 -46.55 -30.85
CA VAL A 158 6.48 -45.45 -30.75
C VAL A 158 6.10 -44.35 -31.72
N PHE A 159 6.05 -43.12 -31.21
CA PHE A 159 5.87 -41.91 -32.00
C PHE A 159 7.19 -41.15 -32.08
N TYR A 160 7.59 -40.78 -33.30
CA TYR A 160 8.86 -40.11 -33.56
C TYR A 160 8.71 -39.12 -34.70
N GLN A 161 9.52 -38.08 -34.69
CA GLN A 161 9.55 -37.03 -35.69
C GLN A 161 10.82 -37.17 -36.52
N ARG A 162 10.68 -37.13 -37.85
CA ARG A 162 11.80 -37.00 -38.77
C ARG A 162 11.53 -35.84 -39.71
N GLY A 163 12.38 -34.82 -39.64
CA GLY A 163 12.13 -33.55 -40.31
C GLY A 163 10.87 -32.86 -39.77
N ARG A 164 9.92 -32.54 -40.66
CA ARG A 164 8.66 -31.87 -40.31
C ARG A 164 7.50 -32.84 -40.06
N SER A 165 7.69 -34.14 -40.26
CA SER A 165 6.62 -35.13 -40.21
C SER A 165 6.72 -36.01 -38.97
N VAL A 166 5.55 -36.32 -38.40
CA VAL A 166 5.40 -37.25 -37.28
C VAL A 166 5.01 -38.62 -37.81
N TYR A 167 5.69 -39.65 -37.33
CA TYR A 167 5.47 -41.04 -37.71
C TYR A 167 5.14 -41.86 -36.47
N SER A 168 4.48 -43.01 -36.69
CA SER A 168 4.25 -44.01 -35.65
C SER A 168 4.66 -45.39 -36.15
N THR A 169 5.36 -46.16 -35.32
CA THR A 169 5.72 -47.55 -35.57
C THR A 169 5.21 -48.41 -34.43
N LYS A 170 4.60 -49.56 -34.75
CA LYS A 170 4.19 -50.58 -33.78
C LYS A 170 5.00 -51.85 -34.03
N GLY A 171 5.54 -52.47 -32.98
CA GLY A 171 6.32 -53.69 -33.11
C GLY A 171 6.97 -54.13 -31.81
N THR A 172 7.81 -55.16 -31.90
CA THR A 172 8.57 -55.70 -30.77
C THR A 172 9.81 -54.85 -30.54
N PHE A 173 10.02 -54.38 -29.30
CA PHE A 173 11.24 -53.66 -28.91
C PHE A 173 12.37 -54.65 -28.64
N TYR A 174 13.46 -54.61 -29.40
CA TYR A 174 14.57 -55.57 -29.25
C TYR A 174 15.72 -55.06 -28.38
N GLY A 175 15.83 -53.74 -28.16
CA GLY A 175 16.85 -53.16 -27.30
C GLY A 175 17.41 -51.83 -27.82
N PHE A 176 18.50 -51.39 -27.21
CA PHE A 176 19.20 -50.15 -27.55
C PHE A 176 20.37 -50.42 -28.51
N GLY A 177 20.52 -49.61 -29.55
CA GLY A 177 21.65 -49.67 -30.49
C GLY A 177 22.29 -48.30 -30.67
N GLY A 178 23.41 -48.03 -30.00
CA GLY A 178 24.24 -46.83 -30.24
C GLY A 178 23.51 -45.48 -30.13
N GLY A 179 22.54 -45.34 -29.21
CA GLY A 179 21.72 -44.12 -29.07
C GLY A 179 20.39 -44.14 -29.83
N SER A 180 20.03 -45.30 -30.41
CA SER A 180 18.71 -45.57 -31.01
C SER A 180 17.99 -46.71 -30.28
N ILE A 181 16.68 -46.82 -30.49
CA ILE A 181 15.90 -48.00 -30.13
C ILE A 181 15.66 -48.84 -31.38
N GLN A 182 15.67 -50.17 -31.22
CA GLN A 182 15.30 -51.11 -32.27
C GLN A 182 13.87 -51.61 -32.06
N VAL A 183 12.99 -51.34 -33.02
CA VAL A 183 11.62 -51.84 -33.05
C VAL A 183 11.42 -52.62 -34.34
N ASN A 184 11.22 -53.93 -34.24
CA ASN A 184 11.36 -54.86 -35.37
C ASN A 184 12.73 -54.67 -36.07
N GLU A 185 12.71 -54.37 -37.38
CA GLU A 185 13.90 -54.12 -38.19
C GLU A 185 14.29 -52.62 -38.26
N ARG A 186 13.55 -51.73 -37.57
CA ARG A 186 13.76 -50.28 -37.65
C ARG A 186 14.56 -49.76 -36.47
N HIS A 187 15.61 -49.01 -36.76
CA HIS A 187 16.35 -48.20 -35.80
C HIS A 187 15.80 -46.76 -35.77
N ILE A 188 15.38 -46.31 -34.59
CA ILE A 188 14.84 -44.96 -34.36
C ILE A 188 15.75 -44.26 -33.34
N ALA A 189 16.35 -43.14 -33.72
CA ALA A 189 17.23 -42.40 -32.83
C ALA A 189 16.46 -41.83 -31.62
N MET A 190 17.08 -41.83 -30.44
CA MET A 190 16.40 -41.40 -29.21
C MET A 190 15.96 -39.93 -29.23
N PHE A 191 16.69 -39.06 -29.95
CA PHE A 191 16.38 -37.64 -30.07
C PHE A 191 15.20 -37.36 -31.01
N ASP A 192 14.92 -38.26 -31.95
CA ASP A 192 13.75 -38.18 -32.86
C ASP A 192 12.46 -38.58 -32.14
N LEU A 193 12.54 -39.24 -30.98
CA LEU A 193 11.37 -39.68 -30.24
C LEU A 193 10.58 -38.49 -29.68
N LEU A 194 9.26 -38.51 -29.87
CA LEU A 194 8.39 -37.55 -29.21
C LEU A 194 8.42 -37.75 -27.68
N PRO A 195 8.20 -36.70 -26.86
CA PRO A 195 8.23 -36.77 -25.40
C PRO A 195 7.47 -37.96 -24.81
N GLU A 196 6.28 -38.25 -25.33
CA GLU A 196 5.39 -39.35 -24.88
C GLU A 196 6.00 -40.74 -25.06
N SER A 197 6.81 -40.91 -26.11
CA SER A 197 7.52 -42.17 -26.39
C SER A 197 8.90 -42.17 -25.75
N ARG A 198 9.65 -41.06 -25.83
CA ARG A 198 10.99 -40.91 -25.26
C ARG A 198 11.03 -41.26 -23.78
N ILE A 199 10.00 -40.85 -23.04
CA ILE A 199 9.88 -41.14 -21.60
C ILE A 199 9.86 -42.64 -21.27
N LYS A 200 9.55 -43.51 -22.23
CA LYS A 200 9.49 -44.95 -22.03
C LYS A 200 10.80 -45.67 -22.34
N PHE A 201 11.77 -44.99 -22.98
CA PHE A 201 13.02 -45.59 -23.45
C PHE A 201 14.28 -44.88 -22.93
N ASP A 202 14.24 -43.56 -22.75
CA ASP A 202 15.36 -42.76 -22.24
C ASP A 202 15.29 -42.66 -20.71
N LYS A 203 16.22 -43.31 -20.01
CA LYS A 203 16.29 -43.34 -18.54
C LYS A 203 16.47 -41.95 -17.94
N ALA A 204 17.32 -41.11 -18.52
CA ALA A 204 17.59 -39.77 -18.00
C ALA A 204 16.36 -38.86 -18.18
N TYR A 205 15.73 -38.93 -19.35
CA TYR A 205 14.50 -38.20 -19.63
C TYR A 205 13.33 -38.68 -18.75
N ASN A 206 13.21 -39.99 -18.54
CA ASN A 206 12.22 -40.60 -17.65
C ASN A 206 12.38 -40.10 -16.21
N GLN A 207 13.59 -40.16 -15.65
CA GLN A 207 13.85 -39.73 -14.29
C GLN A 207 13.55 -38.23 -14.10
N LYS A 208 13.97 -37.39 -15.05
CA LYS A 208 13.66 -35.95 -15.02
C LYS A 208 12.15 -35.70 -15.04
N ALA A 209 11.43 -36.35 -15.94
CA ALA A 209 9.97 -36.21 -16.04
C ALA A 209 9.24 -36.78 -14.81
N LYS A 210 9.78 -37.84 -14.18
CA LYS A 210 9.30 -38.40 -12.92
C LYS A 210 9.42 -37.37 -11.79
N GLU A 211 10.59 -36.76 -11.66
CA GLU A 211 10.87 -35.71 -10.65
C GLU A 211 10.00 -34.47 -10.88
N GLU A 212 9.87 -34.00 -12.13
CA GLU A 212 9.00 -32.87 -12.49
C GLU A 212 7.54 -33.14 -12.12
N PHE A 213 7.05 -34.35 -12.37
CA PHE A 213 5.69 -34.76 -12.01
C PHE A 213 5.47 -34.76 -10.50
N ILE A 214 6.40 -35.33 -9.73
CA ILE A 214 6.34 -35.36 -8.26
C ILE A 214 6.36 -33.93 -7.72
N ASN A 215 7.31 -33.11 -8.17
CA ASN A 215 7.44 -31.72 -7.74
C ASN A 215 6.18 -30.92 -8.06
N LYS A 216 5.62 -31.08 -9.26
CA LYS A 216 4.37 -30.42 -9.66
C LYS A 216 3.20 -30.82 -8.76
N LYS A 217 3.03 -32.11 -8.44
CA LYS A 217 1.97 -32.58 -7.54
C LYS A 217 2.10 -31.98 -6.13
N VAL A 218 3.31 -31.98 -5.57
CA VAL A 218 3.60 -31.37 -4.26
C VAL A 218 3.31 -29.86 -4.28
N MET A 219 3.78 -29.16 -5.32
CA MET A 219 3.55 -27.73 -5.49
C MET A 219 2.07 -27.40 -5.65
N ASP A 220 1.34 -28.13 -6.49
CA ASP A 220 -0.09 -27.91 -6.72
C ASP A 220 -0.91 -28.08 -5.44
N TYR A 221 -0.61 -29.13 -4.66
CA TYR A 221 -1.26 -29.36 -3.37
C TYR A 221 -0.95 -28.22 -2.38
N THR A 222 0.33 -27.86 -2.27
CA THR A 222 0.81 -26.81 -1.37
C THR A 222 0.21 -25.44 -1.74
N ASN A 223 0.18 -25.11 -3.02
CA ASN A 223 -0.43 -23.88 -3.53
C ASN A 223 -1.93 -23.84 -3.24
N LYS A 224 -2.66 -24.96 -3.40
CA LYS A 224 -4.09 -25.05 -3.04
C LYS A 224 -4.31 -24.86 -1.54
N LYS A 225 -3.45 -25.45 -0.70
CA LYS A 225 -3.48 -25.27 0.77
C LYS A 225 -3.27 -23.80 1.14
N TYR A 226 -2.26 -23.14 0.56
CA TYR A 226 -2.00 -21.72 0.81
C TYR A 226 -3.12 -20.81 0.30
N ALA A 227 -3.63 -21.04 -0.91
CA ALA A 227 -4.73 -20.27 -1.46
C ALA A 227 -5.97 -20.35 -0.55
N PHE A 228 -6.29 -21.55 -0.06
CA PHE A 228 -7.41 -21.75 0.87
C PHE A 228 -7.19 -21.05 2.22
N SER A 229 -5.99 -21.16 2.79
CA SER A 229 -5.64 -20.45 4.03
C SER A 229 -5.74 -18.94 3.86
N ASN A 230 -5.26 -18.39 2.74
CA ASN A 230 -5.30 -16.97 2.44
C ASN A 230 -6.74 -16.46 2.23
N ASP A 231 -7.61 -17.26 1.61
CA ASP A 231 -9.02 -16.91 1.46
C ASP A 231 -9.73 -16.81 2.81
N LEU A 232 -9.54 -17.80 3.69
CA LEU A 232 -10.07 -17.78 5.06
C LEU A 232 -9.55 -16.57 5.85
N PHE A 233 -8.25 -16.28 5.72
CA PHE A 233 -7.63 -15.15 6.38
C PHE A 233 -8.21 -13.81 5.91
N ARG A 234 -8.37 -13.63 4.59
CA ARG A 234 -8.99 -12.42 4.01
C ARG A 234 -10.43 -12.25 4.48
N LYS A 235 -11.19 -13.34 4.60
CA LYS A 235 -12.56 -13.33 5.13
C LYS A 235 -12.60 -12.91 6.61
N ALA A 236 -11.73 -13.48 7.44
CA ALA A 236 -11.65 -13.13 8.85
C ALA A 236 -11.24 -11.66 9.06
N GLN A 237 -10.25 -11.17 8.29
CA GLN A 237 -9.89 -9.75 8.30
C GLN A 237 -11.01 -8.84 7.79
N ALA A 238 -11.74 -9.24 6.75
CA ALA A 238 -12.90 -8.48 6.29
C ALA A 238 -13.97 -8.37 7.38
N GLN A 239 -14.26 -9.47 8.08
CA GLN A 239 -15.21 -9.48 9.21
C GLN A 239 -14.74 -8.59 10.36
N GLN A 240 -13.46 -8.67 10.75
CA GLN A 240 -12.88 -7.78 11.77
C GLN A 240 -13.04 -6.31 11.38
N ARG A 241 -12.69 -5.96 10.13
CA ARG A 241 -12.84 -4.59 9.61
C ARG A 241 -14.27 -4.11 9.67
N THR A 242 -15.21 -4.88 9.13
CA THR A 242 -16.63 -4.53 9.15
C THR A 242 -17.17 -4.41 10.56
N SER A 243 -16.75 -5.27 11.49
CA SER A 243 -17.14 -5.20 12.89
C SER A 243 -16.66 -3.90 13.55
N ASN A 244 -15.39 -3.54 13.36
CA ASN A 244 -14.82 -2.31 13.91
C ASN A 244 -15.49 -1.05 13.32
N GLU A 245 -15.75 -1.03 12.00
CA GLU A 245 -16.48 0.07 11.37
C GLU A 245 -17.92 0.18 11.90
N LYS A 246 -18.61 -0.94 12.14
CA LYS A 246 -19.95 -0.94 12.75
C LYS A 246 -19.95 -0.41 14.18
N LEU A 247 -18.91 -0.72 14.96
CA LEU A 247 -18.74 -0.20 16.32
C LEU A 247 -18.50 1.32 16.37
N GLY A 248 -18.20 1.96 15.23
CA GLY A 248 -17.94 3.40 15.17
C GLY A 248 -16.47 3.76 15.08
N TYR A 249 -15.56 2.78 15.08
CA TYR A 249 -14.15 3.05 14.80
C TYR A 249 -13.94 3.45 13.35
N ILE A 250 -12.93 4.28 13.14
CA ILE A 250 -12.54 4.80 11.84
C ILE A 250 -11.10 4.38 11.60
N TYR A 251 -10.87 3.60 10.55
CA TYR A 251 -9.51 3.27 10.14
C TYR A 251 -8.89 4.48 9.47
N ALA A 252 -7.80 5.01 10.04
CA ALA A 252 -7.02 6.13 9.50
C ALA A 252 -5.58 6.02 10.00
N ASP A 253 -4.60 6.47 9.21
CA ASP A 253 -3.18 6.39 9.58
C ASP A 253 -2.70 4.99 9.99
N ARG A 254 -3.19 3.97 9.27
CA ARG A 254 -2.86 2.55 9.49
C ARG A 254 -3.30 2.00 10.86
N LYS A 255 -4.18 2.69 11.58
CA LYS A 255 -4.70 2.26 12.89
C LYS A 255 -6.20 2.56 13.02
N TRP A 256 -6.86 1.89 13.96
CA TRP A 256 -8.23 2.20 14.34
C TRP A 256 -8.23 3.40 15.30
N ASN A 257 -8.91 4.47 14.93
CA ASN A 257 -9.08 5.66 15.77
C ASN A 257 -10.56 5.85 16.11
N THR A 258 -10.80 6.62 17.17
CA THR A 258 -12.13 7.11 17.53
C THR A 258 -12.45 8.36 16.73
N ALA A 259 -13.73 8.67 16.56
CA ALA A 259 -14.15 9.89 15.89
C ALA A 259 -13.70 11.15 16.65
N LYS A 260 -13.69 11.10 17.99
CA LYS A 260 -13.16 12.19 18.83
C LYS A 260 -11.72 12.54 18.43
N LYS A 261 -10.84 11.55 18.42
CA LYS A 261 -9.42 11.77 18.10
C LYS A 261 -9.21 12.35 16.71
N LEU A 262 -9.94 11.83 15.71
CA LEU A 262 -9.82 12.37 14.35
C LEU A 262 -10.37 13.79 14.24
N THR A 263 -11.38 14.13 15.04
CA THR A 263 -11.90 15.49 15.14
C THR A 263 -10.86 16.40 15.78
N ASP A 264 -10.20 15.96 16.86
CA ASP A 264 -9.11 16.69 17.52
C ASP A 264 -7.97 16.97 16.55
N ASP A 265 -7.52 15.94 15.82
CA ASP A 265 -6.46 16.04 14.82
C ASP A 265 -6.86 17.04 13.70
N ALA A 266 -8.11 16.97 13.21
CA ALA A 266 -8.62 17.87 12.17
C ALA A 266 -8.74 19.33 12.65
N ILE A 267 -9.18 19.56 13.90
CA ILE A 267 -9.22 20.89 14.52
C ILE A 267 -7.81 21.46 14.64
N ALA A 268 -6.84 20.65 15.07
CA ALA A 268 -5.43 21.06 15.14
C ALA A 268 -4.89 21.48 13.76
N GLU A 269 -5.15 20.69 12.72
CA GLU A 269 -4.77 21.05 11.34
C GLU A 269 -5.45 22.35 10.88
N ALA A 270 -6.72 22.55 11.21
CA ALA A 270 -7.48 23.73 10.85
C ALA A 270 -7.00 25.00 11.57
N LYS A 271 -6.54 24.92 12.82
CA LYS A 271 -5.94 26.05 13.55
C LYS A 271 -4.67 26.55 12.87
N VAL A 272 -3.77 25.64 12.49
CA VAL A 272 -2.54 25.98 11.76
C VAL A 272 -2.88 26.65 10.42
N GLU A 273 -3.89 26.15 9.72
CA GLU A 273 -4.36 26.75 8.47
C GLU A 273 -4.99 28.14 8.68
N ALA A 274 -5.74 28.36 9.76
CA ALA A 274 -6.32 29.66 10.11
C ALA A 274 -5.23 30.71 10.41
N GLU A 275 -4.20 30.34 11.19
CA GLU A 275 -3.06 31.20 11.49
C GLU A 275 -2.31 31.59 10.21
N ARG A 276 -2.09 30.63 9.31
CA ARG A 276 -1.47 30.86 8.00
C ARG A 276 -2.29 31.85 7.15
N ARG A 277 -3.61 31.67 7.05
CA ARG A 277 -4.49 32.61 6.32
C ARG A 277 -4.46 34.01 6.91
N ALA A 278 -4.40 34.12 8.24
CA ALA A 278 -4.29 35.41 8.93
C ALA A 278 -2.94 36.10 8.65
N GLU A 279 -1.83 35.36 8.66
CA GLU A 279 -0.50 35.89 8.31
C GLU A 279 -0.45 36.38 6.85
N GLU A 280 -0.97 35.60 5.90
CA GLU A 280 -1.05 35.99 4.50
C GLU A 280 -1.92 37.23 4.28
N ALA A 281 -3.05 37.34 4.97
CA ALA A 281 -3.90 38.52 4.92
C ALA A 281 -3.18 39.75 5.49
N ARG A 282 -2.40 39.61 6.57
CA ARG A 282 -1.59 40.70 7.13
C ARG A 282 -0.49 41.16 6.17
N LEU A 283 0.24 40.23 5.57
CA LEU A 283 1.28 40.55 4.58
C LEU A 283 0.67 41.26 3.36
N LYS A 284 -0.46 40.77 2.85
CA LYS A 284 -1.16 41.41 1.72
C LYS A 284 -1.67 42.81 2.07
N ALA A 285 -2.21 43.01 3.27
CA ALA A 285 -2.64 44.31 3.75
C ALA A 285 -1.45 45.28 3.93
N GLU A 286 -0.29 44.79 4.37
CA GLU A 286 0.93 45.58 4.47
C GLU A 286 1.50 45.94 3.09
N GLU A 287 1.52 45.01 2.13
CA GLU A 287 1.88 45.27 0.73
C GLU A 287 0.95 46.29 0.08
N GLU A 288 -0.37 46.19 0.31
CA GLU A 288 -1.34 47.16 -0.21
C GLU A 288 -1.18 48.54 0.44
N ARG A 289 -0.87 48.61 1.75
CA ARG A 289 -0.54 49.87 2.43
C ARG A 289 0.74 50.50 1.88
N LYS A 290 1.79 49.70 1.66
CA LYS A 290 3.04 50.17 1.03
C LYS A 290 2.82 50.65 -0.41
N LYS A 291 2.00 49.93 -1.18
CA LYS A 291 1.63 50.32 -2.54
C LYS A 291 0.85 51.64 -2.58
N LYS A 292 -0.16 51.81 -1.71
CA LYS A 292 -0.91 53.07 -1.56
C LYS A 292 -0.01 54.23 -1.09
N ALA A 293 0.98 53.97 -0.23
CA ALA A 293 1.95 54.97 0.19
C ALA A 293 2.93 55.37 -0.93
N MET A 294 3.26 54.45 -1.85
CA MET A 294 4.10 54.75 -3.03
C MET A 294 3.32 55.44 -4.17
N GLU A 295 2.04 55.15 -4.34
CA GLU A 295 1.17 55.78 -5.35
C GLU A 295 0.75 57.22 -4.98
N ASN A 296 0.88 57.63 -3.70
CA ASN A 296 0.55 58.97 -3.26
C ASN A 296 1.64 59.55 -2.33
N PRO A 297 2.78 60.01 -2.88
CA PRO A 297 3.94 60.45 -2.09
C PRO A 297 3.74 61.76 -1.33
N GLY A 298 2.58 62.43 -1.45
CA GLY A 298 2.29 63.74 -0.84
C GLY A 298 1.34 63.74 0.36
N GLY A 299 0.94 62.58 0.90
CA GLY A 299 -0.14 62.51 1.91
C GLY A 299 0.29 62.24 3.37
N TYR A 300 1.56 61.96 3.64
CA TYR A 300 2.05 61.70 5.01
C TYR A 300 2.91 62.88 5.49
N MET A 301 2.25 63.93 5.98
CA MET A 301 2.83 64.75 7.04
C MET A 301 2.62 63.96 8.34
N PRO A 302 3.68 63.63 9.10
CA PRO A 302 3.50 63.19 10.48
C PRO A 302 2.83 64.34 11.23
N ASN A 303 1.69 64.09 11.87
CA ASN A 303 1.22 64.98 12.93
C ASN A 303 2.27 64.90 14.06
N GLU A 304 3.26 65.78 14.00
CA GLU A 304 4.04 66.17 15.17
C GLU A 304 3.06 66.67 16.24
N PRO A 305 3.22 66.29 17.51
CA PRO A 305 2.43 66.88 18.57
C PRO A 305 2.74 68.39 18.62
N GLN A 306 1.73 69.21 18.37
CA GLN A 306 1.79 70.65 18.60
C GLN A 306 2.17 70.92 20.06
N ASN A 307 3.43 71.32 20.25
CA ASN A 307 3.91 71.97 21.46
C ASN A 307 3.26 73.37 21.54
N PRO A 308 2.45 73.68 22.56
CA PRO A 308 1.81 74.98 22.68
C PRO A 308 2.78 75.96 23.35
N ASN A 309 3.85 76.34 22.64
CA ASN A 309 4.60 77.54 23.00
C ASN A 309 5.59 77.92 21.89
N ALA A 310 5.16 78.78 20.96
CA ALA A 310 6.00 79.80 20.32
C ALA A 310 5.27 80.44 19.13
N ASN A 311 4.69 81.63 19.34
CA ASN A 311 4.83 82.78 18.43
C ASN A 311 4.31 84.02 19.20
N MET A 312 5.20 84.83 19.75
CA MET A 312 5.80 86.05 19.16
C MET A 312 4.94 87.31 19.30
N GLY A 313 5.58 88.35 19.83
CA GLY A 313 5.53 89.68 19.23
C GLY A 313 4.64 90.70 19.93
N ASP A 314 5.30 91.52 20.76
CA ASP A 314 5.14 92.98 20.89
C ASP A 314 3.75 93.62 21.03
N GLY A 315 3.54 94.28 22.18
CA GLY A 315 2.52 95.32 22.31
C GLY A 315 2.21 95.74 23.74
N TYR A 316 2.77 96.89 24.14
CA TYR A 316 2.33 97.78 25.23
C TYR A 316 2.68 97.41 26.68
N ALA A 317 3.74 98.06 27.17
CA ALA A 317 3.83 98.50 28.55
C ALA A 317 3.10 99.85 28.71
N PRO A 318 2.14 99.99 29.65
CA PRO A 318 1.82 101.28 30.24
C PRO A 318 2.67 101.47 31.50
N ASN A 319 3.43 102.56 31.54
CA ASN A 319 4.07 103.06 32.76
C ASN A 319 3.01 103.34 33.85
N PRO A 320 3.25 102.97 35.11
CA PRO A 320 2.77 103.72 36.25
C PRO A 320 3.89 104.59 36.84
N VAL A 321 3.69 105.91 36.68
CA VAL A 321 3.87 106.98 37.67
C VAL A 321 4.77 106.67 38.88
N TYR A 322 5.99 107.21 38.92
CA TYR A 322 6.41 108.40 39.69
C TYR A 322 7.87 108.74 39.36
#